data_AF-A0A3B8QC63-F1
#
_entry.id   AF-A0A3B8QC63-F1
#
_cell.length_a   1.000
_cell.length_b   1.000
_cell.length_c   1.000
_cell.angle_alpha   90.00
_cell.angle_beta   90.00
_cell.angle_gamma   90.00
#
_symmetry.space_group_name_H-M   'P 1'
#
loop_
_entity.id
_entity.type
_entity.pdbx_description
1 polymer ?
#
loop_
_entity_poly.entity_id
_entity_poly.type
_entity_poly.pdbx_seq_one_letter_code
_entity_poly.pdbx_strand_id
1 'polypeptide(L)'
;MTRFVGPLGVLSVLVISIVFAALNPQRITLNLGMGVLYGVPLILVGFTGLLMGMLVMLVAGIRSDLKVRALLRQRLEDEDREERALIDRTQQDLFPSRPPEDKGGEGPVP
;
A
#
# COMPACT_ATOMS: atom_id res chain seq x y z
N MET A 1 -3.78 -17.66 -19.61
CA MET A 1 -3.69 -18.83 -18.69
C MET A 1 -3.65 -18.46 -17.20
N THR A 2 -3.30 -17.22 -16.80
CA THR A 2 -3.17 -16.81 -15.38
C THR A 2 -4.50 -16.55 -14.65
N ARG A 3 -5.60 -16.28 -15.36
CA ARG A 3 -6.93 -16.02 -14.76
C ARG A 3 -7.50 -17.19 -13.96
N PHE A 4 -7.11 -18.42 -14.30
CA PHE A 4 -7.60 -19.62 -13.62
C PHE A 4 -6.69 -20.07 -12.47
N VAL A 5 -5.46 -19.56 -12.38
CA VAL A 5 -4.50 -19.96 -11.34
C VAL A 5 -4.99 -19.55 -9.95
N GLY A 6 -5.60 -18.36 -9.83
CA GLY A 6 -6.19 -17.90 -8.57
C GLY A 6 -7.32 -18.80 -8.06
N PRO A 7 -8.41 -18.98 -8.83
CA PRO A 7 -9.52 -19.86 -8.44
C PRO A 7 -9.10 -21.30 -8.19
N LEU A 8 -8.19 -21.84 -9.02
CA LEU A 8 -7.71 -23.22 -8.88
C LEU A 8 -6.85 -23.42 -7.62
N GLY A 9 -6.07 -22.41 -7.23
CA GLY A 9 -5.35 -22.39 -5.96
C GLY A 9 -6.28 -22.31 -4.74
N VAL A 10 -7.35 -21.52 -4.81
CA VAL A 10 -8.36 -21.49 -3.73
C VAL A 10 -9.06 -22.84 -3.62
N LEU A 11 -9.46 -23.43 -4.75
CA LEU A 11 -10.12 -24.72 -4.79
C LEU A 11 -9.22 -25.83 -4.25
N SER A 12 -7.93 -25.84 -4.59
CA SER A 12 -6.99 -26.85 -4.10
C SER A 12 -6.81 -26.77 -2.58
N VAL A 13 -6.63 -25.57 -2.02
CA VAL A 13 -6.55 -25.36 -0.56
C VAL A 13 -7.83 -25.83 0.13
N LEU A 14 -9.01 -25.55 -0.46
CA LEU A 14 -10.29 -25.98 0.08
C LEU A 14 -10.40 -27.51 0.12
N VAL A 15 -10.10 -28.18 -1.00
CA VAL A 15 -10.15 -29.65 -1.11
C VAL A 15 -9.18 -30.29 -0.12
N ILE A 16 -7.93 -29.83 -0.06
CA ILE A 16 -6.92 -30.35 0.87
C ILE A 16 -7.39 -30.17 2.31
N SER A 17 -7.98 -29.02 2.65
CA SER A 17 -8.47 -28.74 3.99
C SER A 17 -9.64 -29.65 4.38
N ILE A 18 -10.56 -29.94 3.45
CA ILE A 18 -11.69 -30.87 3.67
C ILE A 18 -11.17 -32.30 3.88
N VAL A 19 -10.26 -32.77 3.01
CA VAL A 19 -9.67 -34.11 3.14
C VAL A 19 -8.89 -34.23 4.44
N PHE A 20 -8.06 -33.23 4.77
CA PHE A 20 -7.32 -33.20 6.02
C PHE A 20 -8.25 -33.21 7.23
N ALA A 21 -9.34 -32.44 7.20
CA ALA A 21 -10.36 -32.45 8.26
C ALA A 21 -11.07 -33.81 8.40
N ALA A 22 -11.41 -34.46 7.28
CA ALA A 22 -12.03 -35.78 7.28
C ALA A 22 -11.10 -36.87 7.86
N LEU A 23 -9.80 -36.77 7.57
CA LEU A 23 -8.79 -37.74 8.05
C LEU A 23 -8.37 -37.51 9.51
N ASN A 24 -8.69 -36.36 10.10
CA ASN A 24 -8.32 -36.01 11.46
C ASN A 24 -9.57 -35.77 12.31
N PRO A 25 -10.20 -36.84 12.83
CA PRO A 25 -11.43 -36.76 13.64
C PRO A 25 -11.19 -36.22 15.05
N GLN A 26 -10.02 -35.65 15.33
CA GLN A 26 -9.64 -35.20 16.66
C GLN A 26 -10.51 -34.00 17.08
N ARG A 27 -11.27 -34.23 18.16
CA ARG A 27 -12.14 -33.23 18.77
C ARG A 27 -11.59 -32.83 20.11
N ILE A 28 -11.65 -31.54 20.41
CA ILE A 28 -11.19 -30.96 21.67
C ILE A 28 -12.33 -30.23 22.38
N THR A 29 -12.17 -30.09 23.69
CA THR A 29 -12.96 -29.15 24.48
C THR A 29 -12.20 -27.83 24.49
N LEU A 30 -12.81 -26.79 23.93
CA LEU A 30 -12.21 -25.46 23.82
C LEU A 30 -12.81 -24.56 24.91
N ASN A 31 -11.99 -24.16 25.88
CA ASN A 31 -12.34 -23.16 26.86
C ASN A 31 -11.80 -21.79 26.41
N LEU A 32 -12.70 -20.87 26.09
CA LEU A 32 -12.39 -19.51 25.59
C LEU A 32 -12.27 -18.49 26.74
N GLY A 33 -12.33 -18.91 27.99
CA GLY A 33 -12.38 -18.05 29.17
C GLY A 33 -13.76 -17.46 29.45
N MET A 34 -14.52 -17.07 28.41
CA MET A 34 -15.92 -16.61 28.54
C MET A 34 -16.96 -17.71 28.32
N GLY A 35 -16.54 -18.89 27.86
CA GLY A 35 -17.44 -20.00 27.56
C GLY A 35 -16.68 -21.24 27.11
N VAL A 36 -17.35 -22.40 27.16
CA VAL A 36 -16.77 -23.70 26.83
C VAL A 36 -17.52 -24.31 25.65
N LEU A 37 -16.77 -24.72 24.63
CA LEU A 37 -17.27 -25.41 23.44
C LEU A 37 -16.77 -26.85 23.47
N TYR A 38 -17.69 -27.80 23.38
CA TYR A 38 -17.38 -29.23 23.43
C TYR A 38 -17.32 -29.83 22.03
N GLY A 39 -16.38 -30.76 21.83
CA GLY A 39 -16.33 -31.56 20.60
C GLY A 39 -15.89 -30.80 19.35
N VAL A 40 -15.16 -29.69 19.52
CA VAL A 40 -14.71 -28.83 18.42
C VAL A 40 -13.59 -29.53 17.64
N PRO A 41 -13.67 -29.66 16.31
CA PRO A 41 -12.58 -30.21 15.51
C PRO A 41 -11.30 -29.37 15.69
N LEU A 42 -10.18 -30.01 16.05
CA LEU A 42 -8.92 -29.30 16.31
C LEU A 42 -8.46 -28.45 15.11
N ILE A 43 -8.66 -28.97 13.89
CA ILE A 43 -8.31 -28.28 12.65
C ILE A 43 -9.08 -26.98 12.49
N LEU A 44 -10.36 -26.95 12.87
CA LEU A 44 -11.17 -25.75 12.78
C LEU A 44 -10.55 -24.65 13.66
N VAL A 45 -10.13 -25.00 14.87
CA VAL A 45 -9.48 -24.06 15.81
C VAL A 45 -8.15 -23.56 15.26
N GLY A 46 -7.29 -24.47 14.79
CA GLY A 46 -5.99 -24.09 14.22
C GLY A 46 -6.12 -23.21 12.97
N PHE A 47 -7.00 -23.59 12.04
CA PHE A 47 -7.20 -22.85 10.80
C PHE A 47 -7.82 -21.47 11.04
N THR A 48 -8.87 -21.40 11.86
CA THR A 48 -9.51 -20.11 12.19
C THR A 48 -8.57 -19.19 12.98
N GLY A 49 -7.76 -19.74 13.89
CA GLY A 49 -6.73 -18.99 14.59
C GLY A 49 -5.68 -18.40 13.64
N LEU A 50 -5.16 -19.20 12.71
CA LEU A 50 -4.21 -18.75 11.69
C LEU A 50 -4.83 -17.70 10.75
N LEU A 51 -6.05 -17.94 10.27
CA LEU A 51 -6.80 -17.00 9.43
C LEU A 51 -7.00 -15.65 10.15
N MET A 52 -7.43 -15.69 11.41
CA MET A 52 -7.60 -14.48 12.23
C MET A 52 -6.27 -13.76 12.46
N GLY A 53 -5.18 -14.50 12.73
CA GLY A 53 -3.85 -13.90 12.86
C GLY A 53 -3.42 -13.14 11.59
N MET A 54 -3.61 -13.74 10.42
CA MET A 54 -3.34 -13.07 9.14
C MET A 54 -4.25 -11.86 8.92
N LEU A 55 -5.54 -11.96 9.25
CA LEU A 55 -6.48 -10.85 9.11
C LEU A 55 -6.11 -9.67 10.02
N VAL A 56 -5.73 -9.95 11.27
CA VAL A 56 -5.26 -8.93 12.21
C VAL A 56 -4.01 -8.24 11.67
N MET A 57 -3.03 -9.01 11.19
CA MET A 57 -1.81 -8.46 10.60
C MET A 57 -2.10 -7.62 9.35
N LEU A 58 -3.04 -8.06 8.51
CA LEU A 58 -3.48 -7.32 7.32
C LEU A 58 -4.11 -5.98 7.71
N VAL A 59 -5.08 -5.99 8.63
CA VAL A 59 -5.78 -4.76 9.07
C VAL A 59 -4.83 -3.78 9.75
N ALA A 60 -3.93 -4.28 10.61
CA ALA A 60 -2.90 -3.47 11.24
C ALA A 60 -1.93 -2.89 10.19
N GLY A 61 -1.51 -3.72 9.23
CA GLY A 61 -0.58 -3.35 8.17
C GLY A 61 -1.15 -2.29 7.21
N ILE A 62 -2.42 -2.41 6.80
CA ILE A 62 -3.05 -1.47 5.86
C ILE A 62 -3.00 -0.04 6.38
N ARG A 63 -3.34 0.19 7.66
CA ARG A 63 -3.32 1.55 8.23
C ARG A 63 -1.91 2.12 8.27
N SER A 64 -0.92 1.30 8.61
CA SER A 64 0.47 1.71 8.66
C SER A 64 1.01 2.02 7.26
N ASP A 65 0.75 1.14 6.29
CA ASP A 65 1.22 1.29 4.90
C ASP A 65 0.62 2.52 4.24
N LEU A 66 -0.69 2.75 4.39
CA LEU A 66 -1.35 3.94 3.84
C LEU A 66 -0.80 5.24 4.43
N LYS A 67 -0.52 5.28 5.74
CA LYS A 67 0.07 6.45 6.40
C LYS A 67 1.48 6.73 5.89
N VAL A 68 2.30 5.69 5.76
CA VAL A 68 3.68 5.81 5.27
C VAL A 68 3.69 6.30 3.82
N ARG A 69 2.83 5.75 2.96
CA ARG A 69 2.70 6.20 1.57
C ARG A 69 2.27 7.66 1.46
N ALA A 70 1.30 8.08 2.26
CA ALA A 70 0.86 9.48 2.28
C ALA A 70 1.99 10.42 2.70
N LEU A 71 2.73 10.05 3.74
CA LEU A 71 3.86 10.84 4.24
C LEU A 71 5.00 10.95 3.20
N LEU A 72 5.38 9.82 2.58
CA LEU A 72 6.41 9.80 1.55
C LEU A 72 6.00 10.61 0.33
N ARG A 73 4.73 10.53 -0.08
CA ARG A 73 4.21 11.31 -1.21
C ARG A 73 4.25 12.81 -0.93
N GLN A 74 3.87 13.23 0.27
CA GLN A 74 3.96 14.63 0.67
C GLN A 74 5.41 15.14 0.65
N ARG A 75 6.36 14.35 1.19
CA ARG A 75 7.78 14.70 1.19
C ARG A 75 8.35 14.87 -0.21
N LEU A 76 8.00 13.97 -1.14
CA LEU A 76 8.42 14.05 -2.53
C LEU A 76 7.84 15.29 -3.24
N GLU A 77 6.59 15.66 -2.94
CA GLU A 77 5.96 16.87 -3.51
C GLU A 77 6.59 18.17 -2.98
N ASP A 78 7.03 18.17 -1.71
CA ASP A 78 7.75 19.30 -1.12
C ASP A 78 9.17 19.43 -1.72
N GLU A 79 9.89 18.32 -1.88
CA GLU A 79 11.23 18.28 -2.50
C GLU A 79 11.20 18.69 -3.98
N ASP A 80 10.23 18.21 -4.77
CA ASP A 80 10.07 18.60 -6.19
C ASP A 80 9.76 20.11 -6.33
N ARG A 81 9.06 20.71 -5.36
CA ARG A 81 8.79 22.16 -5.35
C ARG A 81 10.05 22.98 -5.04
N GLU A 82 10.83 22.54 -4.06
CA GLU A 82 12.10 23.18 -3.70
C GLU A 82 13.11 23.09 -4.87
N GLU A 83 13.21 21.93 -5.52
CA GLU A 83 14.10 21.75 -6.68
C GLU A 83 13.70 22.67 -7.85
N ARG A 84 12.41 22.76 -8.18
CA ARG A 84 11.92 23.68 -9.22
C ARG A 84 12.21 25.14 -8.89
N ALA A 85 12.08 25.55 -7.62
CA ALA A 85 12.39 26.91 -7.19
C ALA A 85 13.90 27.21 -7.32
N LEU A 86 14.76 26.24 -7.02
CA LEU A 86 16.21 26.37 -7.24
C LEU A 86 16.57 26.45 -8.72
N ILE A 87 15.94 25.62 -9.57
CA ILE A 87 16.17 25.64 -11.02
C ILE A 87 15.76 27.00 -11.60
N ASP A 88 14.58 27.52 -11.26
CA ASP A 88 14.09 28.81 -11.75
C ASP A 88 15.04 29.96 -11.38
N ARG A 89 15.47 30.02 -10.12
CA ARG A 89 16.46 31.00 -9.66
C ARG A 89 17.79 30.90 -10.43
N THR A 90 18.28 29.67 -10.62
CA THR A 90 19.54 29.45 -11.34
C THR A 90 19.43 29.82 -12.82
N GLN A 91 18.26 29.60 -13.44
CA GLN A 91 18.01 30.01 -14.82
C GLN A 91 17.94 31.53 -14.97
N GLN A 92 17.32 32.25 -14.02
CA GLN A 92 17.30 33.72 -14.02
C GLN A 92 18.72 34.31 -13.91
N ASP A 93 19.60 33.69 -13.13
CA ASP A 93 21.01 34.12 -13.02
C ASP A 93 21.79 33.90 -14.33
N LEU A 94 21.47 32.85 -15.09
CA LEU A 94 22.11 32.54 -16.39
C LEU A 94 21.58 33.40 -17.55
N PHE A 95 20.33 33.86 -17.46
CA PHE A 95 19.68 34.71 -18.46
C PHE A 95 19.10 35.97 -17.79
N PRO A 96 19.95 36.95 -17.41
CA PRO A 96 19.45 38.19 -16.83
C PRO A 96 18.46 38.84 -17.79
N SER A 97 17.26 39.13 -17.29
CA SER A 97 16.21 39.79 -18.06
C SER A 97 16.75 41.11 -18.60
N ARG A 98 16.90 41.20 -19.93
CA ARG A 98 17.40 42.40 -20.59
C ARG A 98 16.44 43.56 -20.24
N PRO A 99 16.93 44.74 -19.80
CA PRO A 99 16.06 45.88 -19.55
C PRO A 99 15.23 46.17 -20.81
N PRO A 100 13.97 46.64 -20.68
CA PRO A 100 13.15 46.93 -21.84
C PRO A 100 13.92 47.90 -22.75
N GLU A 101 14.21 47.46 -23.98
CA GLU A 101 14.86 48.27 -25.00
C GLU A 101 13.99 49.51 -25.24
N ASP A 102 14.53 50.67 -24.88
CA ASP A 102 14.01 51.98 -25.22
C ASP A 102 13.87 52.04 -26.74
N LYS A 103 12.61 52.04 -27.23
CA LYS A 103 12.33 52.12 -28.66
C LYS A 103 12.69 53.52 -29.12
N GLY A 104 13.84 53.60 -29.78
CA GLY A 104 14.43 54.82 -30.32
C GLY A 104 13.44 55.70 -31.06
N GLY A 105 13.43 56.98 -30.69
CA GLY A 105 12.88 58.05 -31.51
C GLY A 105 13.87 58.40 -32.62
N GLU A 106 13.46 58.19 -33.87
CA GLU A 106 14.11 58.76 -35.04
C GLU A 106 14.04 60.29 -34.97
N GLY A 107 15.18 60.93 -34.72
CA GLY A 107 15.37 62.36 -34.96
C GLY A 107 15.73 62.60 -36.44
N PRO A 108 15.26 63.69 -37.06
CA PRO A 108 15.52 63.94 -38.47
C PRO A 108 16.98 64.37 -38.70
N VAL A 109 17.58 63.80 -39.75
CA VAL A 109 18.92 64.11 -40.29
C VAL A 109 18.79 65.35 -41.21
N PRO A 110 19.79 66.27 -41.25
CA PRO A 110 19.64 67.68 -41.67
C PRO A 110 19.21 67.94 -43.13
#